data_AF-A0A923R7E8-F1
#
_entry.id   AF-A0A923R7E8-F1
#
_cell.length_a   1.000
_cell.length_b   1.000
_cell.length_c   1.000
_cell.angle_alpha   90.00
_cell.angle_beta   90.00
_cell.angle_gamma   90.00
#
_symmetry.space_group_name_H-M   'P 1'
#
loop_
_entity.id
_entity.type
_entity.pdbx_description
1 polymer ?
#
loop_
_entity_poly.entity_id
_entity_poly.type
_entity_poly.pdbx_seq_one_letter_code
_entity_poly.pdbx_strand_id
1 'polypeptide(L)'
;LRDKTIQDHYSPGSTFKTITAIAALEEGVIDKDTSFFCSGSINLGARKVHCWKKEGHGNVNVVSALTHSCDVFFYRVAQKLKSVDDIAKYAMHLGMGKRTGIELGREVPGLMPTEAWKKQRFNVAWSPGETLYVAIGQSFVLTTTAQLANAYASIVNGGTLFRPHVVKSIQSDDGKIIKEVLPQVLDKTNLKKETVDLVTQGLWGVVNSQGGTAYWLHQPGMEWAGKTGTVQMVTQKADKMYGKSACTSLRYSQRHNGLFVAYAPVKDPTIVVAIVSEHDCGGGSHGAAPIGTEVIKTYLRKYYPDLYSDKAIAERKELELANKANAKPAKKAASEDE
;
A
#
# COMPACT_ATOMS: atom_id res chain seq x y z
N LEU A 1 -9.74 9.73 26.36
CA LEU A 1 -9.89 9.67 24.89
C LEU A 1 -8.56 9.18 24.30
N ARG A 2 -8.58 8.31 23.30
CA ARG A 2 -7.41 7.66 22.67
C ARG A 2 -7.27 8.16 21.24
N ASP A 3 -6.06 8.51 20.82
CA ASP A 3 -5.77 8.90 19.43
C ASP A 3 -5.36 7.67 18.61
N LYS A 4 -6.30 7.13 17.83
CA LYS A 4 -6.08 5.93 17.01
C LYS A 4 -5.02 6.12 15.93
N THR A 5 -4.68 7.35 15.57
CA THR A 5 -3.71 7.63 14.51
C THR A 5 -2.28 7.28 14.93
N ILE A 6 -1.97 7.47 16.21
CA ILE A 6 -0.61 7.34 16.76
C ILE A 6 -0.53 6.41 17.98
N GLN A 7 -1.65 5.94 18.53
CA GLN A 7 -1.71 5.10 19.75
C GLN A 7 -2.27 3.69 19.51
N ASP A 8 -2.75 3.38 18.30
CA ASP A 8 -3.33 2.07 17.98
C ASP A 8 -2.44 1.28 17.02
N HIS A 9 -2.38 -0.03 17.25
CA HIS A 9 -1.66 -0.96 16.41
C HIS A 9 -2.62 -1.67 15.48
N TYR A 10 -2.28 -1.66 14.20
CA TYR A 10 -2.97 -2.42 13.18
C TYR A 10 -1.96 -3.28 12.44
N SER A 11 -2.38 -4.47 12.03
CA SER A 11 -1.66 -5.16 10.96
C SER A 11 -1.85 -4.35 9.67
N PRO A 12 -0.80 -4.07 8.89
CA PRO A 12 -0.96 -3.31 7.64
C PRO A 12 -1.67 -4.13 6.55
N GLY A 13 -1.64 -5.47 6.64
CA GLY A 13 -2.17 -6.34 5.59
C GLY A 13 -1.57 -6.00 4.23
N SER A 14 -2.39 -6.09 3.18
CA SER A 14 -1.90 -5.93 1.80
C SER A 14 -1.37 -4.54 1.43
N THR A 15 -1.47 -3.52 2.29
CA THR A 15 -0.75 -2.25 2.06
C THR A 15 0.77 -2.46 2.18
N PHE A 16 1.20 -3.41 3.02
CA PHE A 16 2.62 -3.72 3.22
C PHE A 16 3.30 -4.37 2.01
N LYS A 17 2.53 -4.96 1.07
CA LYS A 17 3.06 -5.54 -0.17
C LYS A 17 3.89 -4.56 -0.98
N THR A 18 3.61 -3.27 -0.87
CA THR A 18 4.42 -2.20 -1.47
C THR A 18 5.85 -2.20 -0.92
N ILE A 19 6.02 -2.31 0.40
CA ILE A 19 7.33 -2.38 1.06
C ILE A 19 8.03 -3.69 0.69
N THR A 20 7.31 -4.82 0.67
CA THR A 20 7.87 -6.11 0.25
C THR A 20 8.34 -6.09 -1.21
N ALA A 21 7.60 -5.44 -2.11
CA ALA A 21 8.00 -5.28 -3.51
C ALA A 21 9.29 -4.46 -3.63
N ILE A 22 9.38 -3.36 -2.88
CA ILE A 22 10.61 -2.53 -2.80
C ILE A 22 11.79 -3.37 -2.33
N ALA A 23 11.65 -4.08 -1.21
CA ALA A 23 12.73 -4.92 -0.68
C ALA A 23 13.21 -5.95 -1.72
N ALA A 24 12.27 -6.60 -2.42
CA ALA A 24 12.60 -7.61 -3.41
C ALA A 24 13.30 -7.06 -4.66
N LEU A 25 12.88 -5.89 -5.14
CA LEU A 25 13.50 -5.20 -6.28
C LEU A 25 14.88 -4.65 -5.92
N GLU A 26 15.02 -4.08 -4.73
CA GLU A 26 16.29 -3.50 -4.27
C GLU A 26 17.34 -4.57 -3.95
N GLU A 27 16.93 -5.69 -3.35
CA GLU A 27 17.79 -6.88 -3.15
C GLU A 27 18.03 -7.67 -4.46
N GLY A 28 17.38 -7.29 -5.56
CA GLY A 28 17.58 -7.89 -6.89
C GLY A 28 17.11 -9.34 -7.02
N VAL A 29 16.21 -9.79 -6.14
CA VAL A 29 15.66 -11.16 -6.20
C VAL A 29 14.52 -11.29 -7.21
N ILE A 30 13.96 -10.15 -7.64
CA ILE A 30 13.02 -10.00 -8.74
C ILE A 30 13.38 -8.75 -9.56
N ASP A 31 12.87 -8.68 -10.77
CA ASP A 31 12.94 -7.53 -11.69
C ASP A 31 11.58 -7.30 -12.37
N LYS A 32 11.53 -6.40 -13.36
CA LYS A 32 10.31 -6.08 -14.13
C LYS A 32 9.77 -7.27 -14.94
N ASP A 33 10.64 -8.19 -15.35
CA ASP A 33 10.33 -9.32 -16.25
C ASP A 33 10.02 -10.60 -15.45
N THR A 34 10.35 -10.61 -14.16
CA THR A 34 10.06 -11.69 -13.23
C THR A 34 8.55 -11.91 -13.13
N SER A 35 8.12 -13.13 -13.45
CA SER A 35 6.72 -13.53 -13.43
C SER A 35 6.54 -14.85 -12.67
N PHE A 36 5.45 -14.95 -11.92
CA PHE A 36 5.04 -16.17 -11.24
C PHE A 36 3.61 -16.55 -11.59
N PHE A 37 3.35 -17.85 -11.74
CA PHE A 37 2.01 -18.36 -11.91
C PHE A 37 1.28 -18.49 -10.57
N CYS A 38 0.13 -17.83 -10.45
CA CYS A 38 -0.78 -17.91 -9.31
C CYS A 38 -1.98 -18.79 -9.66
N SER A 39 -2.03 -19.99 -9.09
CA SER A 39 -3.17 -20.93 -9.14
C SER A 39 -4.13 -20.77 -7.95
N GLY A 40 -4.06 -19.64 -7.24
CA GLY A 40 -4.88 -19.35 -6.06
C GLY A 40 -4.33 -19.88 -4.73
N SER A 41 -3.21 -20.60 -4.73
CA SER A 41 -2.53 -21.07 -3.52
C SER A 41 -1.12 -21.59 -3.81
N ILE A 42 -0.31 -21.78 -2.77
CA ILE A 42 0.95 -22.54 -2.82
C ILE A 42 1.06 -23.50 -1.63
N ASN A 43 1.94 -24.49 -1.75
CA ASN A 43 2.30 -25.36 -0.62
C ASN A 43 3.52 -24.79 0.11
N LEU A 44 3.40 -24.69 1.43
CA LEU A 44 4.48 -24.43 2.37
C LEU A 44 4.68 -25.69 3.22
N GLY A 45 5.62 -26.54 2.80
CA GLY A 45 5.73 -27.90 3.33
C GLY A 45 4.41 -28.65 3.13
N ALA A 46 3.87 -29.22 4.21
CA ALA A 46 2.58 -29.92 4.20
C ALA A 46 1.36 -29.00 4.23
N ARG A 47 1.53 -27.68 4.49
CA ARG A 47 0.41 -26.74 4.64
C ARG A 47 0.15 -25.99 3.34
N LYS A 48 -1.11 -25.90 2.95
CA LYS A 48 -1.54 -25.05 1.84
C LYS A 48 -1.80 -23.61 2.33
N VAL A 49 -1.18 -22.63 1.66
CA VAL A 49 -1.39 -21.20 1.92
C VAL A 49 -2.10 -20.59 0.73
N HIS A 50 -3.15 -19.84 1.01
CA HIS A 50 -4.11 -19.40 0.01
C HIS A 50 -3.87 -17.96 -0.43
N CYS A 51 -4.22 -17.70 -1.69
CA CYS A 51 -4.49 -16.37 -2.20
C CYS A 51 -5.94 -15.98 -1.86
N TRP A 52 -6.20 -14.67 -1.81
CA TRP A 52 -7.57 -14.15 -1.67
C TRP A 52 -8.47 -14.52 -2.86
N LYS A 53 -7.89 -14.68 -4.06
CA LYS A 53 -8.58 -15.13 -5.28
C LYS A 53 -8.42 -16.64 -5.46
N LYS A 54 -9.51 -17.40 -5.32
CA LYS A 54 -9.50 -18.87 -5.26
C LYS A 54 -9.03 -19.52 -6.55
N GLU A 55 -9.46 -18.98 -7.68
CA GLU A 55 -9.12 -19.40 -9.04
C GLU A 55 -7.71 -18.94 -9.47
N GLY A 56 -7.09 -18.06 -8.68
CA GLY A 56 -5.77 -17.50 -8.97
C GLY A 56 -5.78 -16.30 -9.91
N HIS A 57 -4.58 -15.77 -10.15
CA HIS A 57 -4.34 -14.60 -10.97
C HIS A 57 -3.65 -14.94 -12.31
N GLY A 58 -3.37 -16.22 -12.58
CA GLY A 58 -2.55 -16.60 -13.72
C GLY A 58 -1.11 -16.11 -13.56
N ASN A 59 -0.46 -15.77 -14.68
CA ASN A 59 0.89 -15.20 -14.65
C ASN A 59 0.85 -13.75 -14.17
N VAL A 60 1.60 -13.45 -13.11
CA VAL A 60 1.68 -12.12 -12.50
C VAL A 60 3.13 -11.68 -12.33
N ASN A 61 3.42 -10.44 -12.72
CA ASN A 61 4.66 -9.75 -12.41
C ASN A 61 4.45 -8.79 -11.22
N VAL A 62 5.48 -8.06 -10.80
CA VAL A 62 5.40 -7.17 -9.62
C VAL A 62 4.31 -6.10 -9.76
N VAL A 63 4.14 -5.53 -10.95
CA VAL A 63 3.12 -4.49 -11.22
C VAL A 63 1.72 -5.08 -11.09
N SER A 64 1.42 -6.19 -11.78
CA SER A 64 0.09 -6.81 -11.71
C SER A 64 -0.19 -7.45 -10.33
N ALA A 65 0.85 -7.93 -9.64
CA ALA A 65 0.73 -8.41 -8.27
C ALA A 65 0.35 -7.31 -7.28
N LEU A 66 0.88 -6.09 -7.44
CA LEU A 66 0.44 -4.93 -6.65
C LEU A 66 -0.99 -4.51 -7.02
N THR A 67 -1.28 -4.39 -8.32
CA THR A 67 -2.60 -4.00 -8.88
C THR A 67 -3.74 -4.89 -8.38
N HIS A 68 -3.56 -6.21 -8.48
CA HIS A 68 -4.56 -7.21 -8.07
C HIS A 68 -4.32 -7.75 -6.65
N SER A 69 -3.31 -7.24 -5.94
CA SER A 69 -2.97 -7.65 -4.59
C SER A 69 -2.74 -9.17 -4.46
N CYS A 70 -2.02 -9.80 -5.38
CA CYS A 70 -1.83 -11.25 -5.44
C CYS A 70 -0.93 -11.77 -4.30
N ASP A 71 -1.48 -12.52 -3.34
CA ASP A 71 -0.68 -13.04 -2.20
C ASP A 71 0.39 -14.05 -2.65
N VAL A 72 0.07 -14.91 -3.62
CA VAL A 72 1.00 -15.95 -4.10
C VAL A 72 2.28 -15.35 -4.67
N PHE A 73 2.19 -14.23 -5.40
CA PHE A 73 3.39 -13.55 -5.88
C PHE A 73 4.31 -13.16 -4.71
N PHE A 74 3.74 -12.56 -3.65
CA PHE A 74 4.51 -12.15 -2.47
C PHE A 74 5.00 -13.32 -1.62
N TYR A 75 4.30 -14.46 -1.63
CA TYR A 75 4.82 -15.69 -1.03
C TYR A 75 6.02 -16.24 -1.80
N ARG A 76 6.00 -16.19 -3.14
CA ARG A 76 7.15 -16.59 -3.97
C ARG A 76 8.33 -15.64 -3.80
N VAL A 77 8.07 -14.34 -3.69
CA VAL A 77 9.08 -13.33 -3.32
C VAL A 77 9.69 -13.65 -1.96
N ALA A 78 8.87 -13.94 -0.95
CA ALA A 78 9.35 -14.32 0.38
C ALA A 78 10.26 -15.55 0.37
N GLN A 79 10.03 -16.50 -0.54
CA GLN A 79 10.88 -17.69 -0.73
C GLN A 79 12.21 -17.39 -1.44
N LYS A 80 12.31 -16.27 -2.17
CA LYS A 80 13.53 -15.84 -2.87
C LYS A 80 14.41 -14.93 -2.01
N LEU A 81 13.84 -14.25 -1.02
CA LEU A 81 14.59 -13.48 -0.04
C LEU A 81 15.37 -14.40 0.90
N LYS A 82 16.50 -13.93 1.42
CA LYS A 82 17.37 -14.72 2.32
C LYS A 82 16.72 -14.91 3.68
N SER A 83 16.06 -13.88 4.18
CA SER A 83 15.41 -13.87 5.48
C SER A 83 14.31 -12.82 5.56
N VAL A 84 13.58 -12.80 6.69
CA VAL A 84 12.67 -11.70 7.00
C VAL A 84 13.40 -10.37 7.18
N ASP A 85 14.69 -10.41 7.53
CA ASP A 85 15.49 -9.21 7.79
C ASP A 85 15.72 -8.39 6.51
N ASP A 86 15.70 -9.03 5.32
CA ASP A 86 15.72 -8.33 4.04
C ASP A 86 14.49 -7.41 3.91
N ILE A 87 13.30 -7.88 4.30
CA ILE A 87 12.08 -7.05 4.31
C ILE A 87 12.17 -5.98 5.41
N ALA A 88 12.62 -6.38 6.60
CA ALA A 88 12.68 -5.52 7.77
C ALA A 88 13.61 -4.32 7.56
N LYS A 89 14.75 -4.52 6.88
CA LYS A 89 15.70 -3.47 6.52
C LYS A 89 15.00 -2.30 5.81
N TYR A 90 14.33 -2.56 4.69
CA TYR A 90 13.63 -1.50 3.94
C TYR A 90 12.43 -0.96 4.71
N ALA A 91 11.65 -1.82 5.38
CA ALA A 91 10.53 -1.37 6.19
C ALA A 91 10.97 -0.37 7.27
N MET A 92 12.07 -0.65 7.98
CA MET A 92 12.59 0.21 9.04
C MET A 92 13.17 1.53 8.51
N HIS A 93 13.87 1.51 7.37
CA HIS A 93 14.32 2.75 6.72
C HIS A 93 13.16 3.63 6.22
N LEU A 94 12.02 3.01 5.88
CA LEU A 94 10.77 3.69 5.56
C LEU A 94 9.96 4.08 6.82
N GLY A 95 10.50 3.91 8.02
CA GLY A 95 9.89 4.37 9.28
C GLY A 95 8.99 3.36 10.00
N MET A 96 8.88 2.13 9.50
CA MET A 96 8.10 1.07 10.17
C MET A 96 8.81 0.58 11.43
N GLY A 97 8.04 0.17 12.44
CA GLY A 97 8.57 -0.36 13.70
C GLY A 97 9.17 0.66 14.67
N LYS A 98 9.23 1.95 14.30
CA LYS A 98 9.70 3.04 15.16
C LYS A 98 8.68 4.18 15.23
N ARG A 99 8.71 4.95 16.31
CA ARG A 99 7.93 6.20 16.41
C ARG A 99 8.26 7.11 15.23
N THR A 100 7.25 7.74 14.65
CA THR A 100 7.43 8.74 13.59
C THR A 100 8.09 10.02 14.11
N GLY A 101 7.95 10.29 15.41
CA GLY A 101 8.47 11.50 16.05
C GLY A 101 7.51 12.68 15.92
N ILE A 102 6.27 12.47 15.49
CA ILE A 102 5.25 13.51 15.48
C ILE A 102 5.15 14.19 16.86
N GLU A 103 4.94 15.50 16.88
CA GLU A 103 4.94 16.34 18.09
C GLU A 103 3.65 16.19 18.90
N LEU A 104 3.17 14.96 19.07
CA LEU A 104 1.98 14.60 19.81
C LEU A 104 2.33 13.65 20.96
N GLY A 105 1.59 13.77 22.06
CA GLY A 105 1.83 12.98 23.25
C GLY A 105 1.50 11.49 23.06
N ARG A 106 2.32 10.64 23.69
CA ARG A 106 2.08 9.19 23.85
C ARG A 106 2.00 8.40 22.54
N GLU A 107 2.78 8.80 21.52
CA GLU A 107 2.98 7.98 20.33
C GLU A 107 3.52 6.58 20.69
N VAL A 108 2.92 5.53 20.13
CA VAL A 108 3.42 4.16 20.28
C VAL A 108 4.29 3.77 19.08
N PRO A 109 5.37 3.01 19.28
CA PRO A 109 6.07 2.41 18.14
C PRO A 109 5.23 1.28 17.57
N GLY A 110 5.26 1.08 16.26
CA GLY A 110 4.84 -0.19 15.64
C GLY A 110 5.79 -1.34 15.97
N LEU A 111 5.62 -2.46 15.28
CA LEU A 111 6.50 -3.63 15.35
C LEU A 111 6.85 -4.10 13.94
N MET A 112 8.14 -4.04 13.60
CA MET A 112 8.68 -4.73 12.42
C MET A 112 9.49 -5.94 12.91
N PRO A 113 9.03 -7.18 12.68
CA PRO A 113 9.74 -8.36 13.18
C PRO A 113 11.07 -8.57 12.43
N THR A 114 12.07 -9.01 13.17
CA THR A 114 13.35 -9.55 12.67
C THR A 114 13.60 -10.91 13.29
N GLU A 115 14.54 -11.67 12.74
CA GLU A 115 14.95 -12.94 13.34
C GLU A 115 15.49 -12.72 14.77
N ALA A 116 16.28 -11.67 14.96
CA ALA A 116 16.83 -11.28 16.26
C ALA A 116 15.72 -10.90 17.26
N TRP A 117 14.72 -10.14 16.82
CA TRP A 117 13.57 -9.77 17.66
C TRP A 117 12.82 -11.01 18.14
N LYS A 118 12.54 -11.97 17.24
CA LYS A 118 11.80 -13.18 17.61
C LYS A 118 12.59 -14.04 18.59
N LYS A 119 13.90 -14.21 18.33
CA LYS A 119 14.79 -14.95 19.24
C LYS A 119 14.83 -14.30 20.62
N GLN A 120 14.90 -12.98 20.70
CA GLN A 120 14.88 -12.27 21.98
C GLN A 120 13.52 -12.39 22.69
N ARG A 121 12.41 -12.25 21.95
CA ARG A 121 11.06 -12.18 22.53
C ARG A 121 10.51 -13.54 22.97
N PHE A 122 10.86 -14.61 22.25
CA PHE A 122 10.27 -15.94 22.44
C PHE A 122 11.30 -17.04 22.69
N ASN A 123 12.60 -16.76 22.59
CA ASN A 123 13.68 -17.76 22.68
C ASN A 123 13.54 -18.90 21.65
N VAL A 124 12.99 -18.59 20.47
CA VAL A 124 12.80 -19.53 19.37
C VAL A 124 13.30 -18.89 18.08
N ALA A 125 13.98 -19.68 17.24
CA ALA A 125 14.45 -19.24 15.94
C ALA A 125 13.30 -18.84 15.00
N TRP A 126 13.62 -18.01 14.01
CA TRP A 126 12.68 -17.68 12.95
C TRP A 126 12.32 -18.92 12.14
N SER A 127 11.03 -19.11 11.85
CA SER A 127 10.58 -20.18 10.96
C SER A 127 10.43 -19.61 9.56
N PRO A 128 11.02 -20.21 8.51
CA PRO A 128 10.92 -19.70 7.14
C PRO A 128 9.47 -19.46 6.67
N GLY A 129 8.52 -20.24 7.18
CA GLY A 129 7.10 -20.07 6.90
C GLY A 129 6.48 -18.76 7.40
N GLU A 130 7.06 -18.13 8.42
CA GLU A 130 6.57 -16.87 8.97
C GLU A 130 6.85 -15.69 8.03
N THR A 131 7.95 -15.76 7.25
CA THR A 131 8.31 -14.74 6.26
C THR A 131 7.20 -14.56 5.22
N LEU A 132 6.49 -15.63 4.83
CA LEU A 132 5.39 -15.56 3.87
C LEU A 132 4.24 -14.67 4.38
N TYR A 133 3.94 -14.72 5.67
CA TYR A 133 2.90 -13.89 6.28
C TYR A 133 3.36 -12.45 6.47
N VAL A 134 4.63 -12.25 6.86
CA VAL A 134 5.23 -10.91 6.94
C VAL A 134 5.23 -10.22 5.58
N ALA A 135 5.54 -10.94 4.49
CA ALA A 135 5.56 -10.42 3.12
C ALA A 135 4.23 -9.82 2.65
N ILE A 136 3.10 -10.23 3.25
CA ILE A 136 1.77 -9.68 3.00
C ILE A 136 1.23 -8.80 4.13
N GLY A 137 2.12 -8.35 5.04
CA GLY A 137 1.81 -7.44 6.13
C GLY A 137 1.02 -8.05 7.28
N GLN A 138 1.06 -9.38 7.44
CA GLN A 138 0.43 -10.10 8.54
C GLN A 138 1.47 -10.63 9.54
N SER A 139 1.10 -11.59 10.39
CA SER A 139 1.92 -12.11 11.49
C SER A 139 2.23 -11.01 12.51
N PHE A 140 3.51 -10.80 12.84
CA PHE A 140 3.95 -9.87 13.87
C PHE A 140 4.07 -8.41 13.41
N VAL A 141 3.80 -8.11 12.13
CA VAL A 141 3.89 -6.73 11.63
C VAL A 141 2.77 -5.89 12.22
N LEU A 142 3.13 -4.87 13.00
CA LEU A 142 2.20 -3.88 13.56
C LEU A 142 2.62 -2.48 13.14
N THR A 143 1.65 -1.65 12.78
CA THR A 143 1.85 -0.26 12.40
C THR A 143 0.79 0.63 13.04
N THR A 144 1.14 1.88 13.32
CA THR A 144 0.14 2.94 13.49
C THR A 144 -0.29 3.47 12.12
N THR A 145 -1.43 4.17 12.06
CA THR A 145 -1.89 4.84 10.83
C THR A 145 -0.89 5.92 10.40
N ALA A 146 -0.31 6.66 11.35
CA ALA A 146 0.72 7.66 11.08
C ALA A 146 1.99 7.05 10.46
N GLN A 147 2.47 5.92 10.99
CA GLN A 147 3.62 5.20 10.42
C GLN A 147 3.34 4.78 8.97
N LEU A 148 2.13 4.28 8.70
CA LEU A 148 1.77 3.83 7.36
C LEU A 148 1.70 5.00 6.36
N ALA A 149 1.15 6.15 6.77
CA ALA A 149 1.17 7.37 5.97
C ALA A 149 2.61 7.86 5.71
N ASN A 150 3.44 7.90 6.75
CA ASN A 150 4.83 8.38 6.64
C ASN A 150 5.69 7.47 5.76
N ALA A 151 5.49 6.15 5.84
CA ALA A 151 6.15 5.19 4.97
C ALA A 151 5.79 5.43 3.50
N TYR A 152 4.51 5.63 3.18
CA TYR A 152 4.12 5.94 1.80
C TYR A 152 4.62 7.30 1.33
N ALA A 153 4.63 8.32 2.19
CA ALA A 153 5.26 9.61 1.88
C ALA A 153 6.74 9.44 1.54
N SER A 154 7.46 8.61 2.30
CA SER A 154 8.86 8.28 2.00
C SER A 154 9.02 7.46 0.72
N ILE A 155 8.09 6.58 0.37
CA ILE A 155 8.18 5.80 -0.88
C ILE A 155 8.00 6.71 -2.08
N VAL A 156 6.96 7.54 -2.10
CA VAL A 156 6.59 8.33 -3.27
C VAL A 156 7.53 9.51 -3.52
N ASN A 157 8.30 9.93 -2.51
CA ASN A 157 9.34 10.94 -2.64
C ASN A 157 10.74 10.38 -2.98
N GLY A 158 10.85 9.08 -3.30
CA GLY A 158 12.10 8.43 -3.69
C GLY A 158 12.96 7.86 -2.54
N GLY A 159 12.41 7.78 -1.32
CA GLY A 159 13.05 7.09 -0.19
C GLY A 159 13.59 8.02 0.89
N THR A 160 13.19 9.29 0.93
CA THR A 160 13.56 10.21 2.03
C THR A 160 12.49 10.20 3.11
N LEU A 161 12.86 9.72 4.30
CA LEU A 161 11.96 9.70 5.46
C LEU A 161 12.05 11.04 6.18
N PHE A 162 10.92 11.74 6.24
CA PHE A 162 10.80 12.98 7.01
C PHE A 162 10.11 12.74 8.35
N ARG A 163 10.40 13.60 9.31
CA ARG A 163 9.63 13.71 10.55
C ARG A 163 8.32 14.44 10.27
N PRO A 164 7.15 13.80 10.47
CA PRO A 164 5.87 14.50 10.37
C PRO A 164 5.73 15.53 11.50
N HIS A 165 5.15 16.69 11.19
CA HIS A 165 4.88 17.76 12.15
C HIS A 165 3.49 18.37 11.90
N VAL A 166 2.88 18.88 12.96
CA VAL A 166 1.55 19.56 12.89
C VAL A 166 1.71 21.07 12.84
N VAL A 167 2.74 21.60 13.51
CA VAL A 167 3.00 23.04 13.60
C VAL A 167 3.75 23.49 12.36
N LYS A 168 3.18 24.41 11.57
CA LYS A 168 3.85 25.03 10.42
C LYS A 168 4.78 26.18 10.84
N SER A 169 4.27 27.07 11.69
CA SER A 169 5.00 28.22 12.19
C SER A 169 4.39 28.71 13.51
N ILE A 170 5.21 29.34 14.36
CA ILE A 170 4.79 30.07 15.55
C ILE A 170 4.89 31.56 15.23
N GLN A 171 3.81 32.31 15.47
CA GLN A 171 3.72 33.75 15.23
C GLN A 171 3.43 34.47 16.55
N SER A 172 3.94 35.69 16.70
CA SER A 172 3.52 36.60 17.78
C SER A 172 2.17 37.23 17.47
N ASP A 173 1.58 37.87 18.47
CA ASP A 173 0.28 38.54 18.37
C ASP A 173 0.26 39.67 17.31
N ASP A 174 1.42 40.24 16.98
CA ASP A 174 1.62 41.24 15.93
C ASP A 174 1.82 40.63 14.52
N GLY A 175 1.71 39.31 14.38
CA GLY A 175 1.83 38.58 13.10
C GLY A 175 3.26 38.27 12.67
N LYS A 176 4.28 38.61 13.47
CA LYS A 176 5.68 38.28 13.14
C LYS A 176 5.96 36.79 13.36
N ILE A 177 6.58 36.14 12.38
CA ILE A 177 7.01 34.74 12.50
C ILE A 177 8.16 34.65 13.51
N ILE A 178 7.91 33.99 14.64
CA ILE A 178 8.89 33.73 15.70
C ILE A 178 9.73 32.50 15.35
N LYS A 179 9.07 31.46 14.82
CA LYS A 179 9.71 30.20 14.46
C LYS A 179 9.00 29.56 13.28
N GLU A 180 9.76 29.23 12.25
CA GLU A 180 9.31 28.35 11.17
C GLU A 180 9.74 26.91 11.47
N VAL A 181 8.87 25.94 11.21
CA VAL A 181 9.20 24.52 11.36
C VAL A 181 9.63 23.98 10.00
N LEU A 182 10.92 23.71 9.87
CA LEU A 182 11.49 23.19 8.62
C LEU A 182 11.41 21.65 8.58
N PRO A 183 11.30 21.05 7.37
CA PRO A 183 11.33 19.60 7.22
C PRO A 183 12.62 18.99 7.81
N GLN A 184 12.47 18.00 8.68
CA GLN A 184 13.59 17.26 9.27
C GLN A 184 13.71 15.89 8.61
N VAL A 185 14.86 15.61 7.99
CA VAL A 185 15.17 14.26 7.46
C VAL A 185 15.57 13.35 8.62
N LEU A 186 14.93 12.19 8.69
CA LEU A 186 15.23 11.13 9.66
C LEU A 186 16.08 10.01 9.06
N ASP A 187 15.83 9.67 7.79
CA ASP A 187 16.52 8.59 7.09
C ASP A 187 16.47 8.81 5.55
N LYS A 188 17.36 8.13 4.81
CA LYS A 188 17.40 8.11 3.35
C LYS A 188 17.74 6.71 2.86
N THR A 189 16.76 6.06 2.22
CA THR A 189 16.94 4.74 1.60
C THR A 189 17.52 4.84 0.19
N ASN A 190 17.37 5.99 -0.49
CA ASN A 190 17.77 6.25 -1.89
C ASN A 190 17.33 5.11 -2.84
N LEU A 191 16.01 4.93 -2.97
CA LEU A 191 15.46 3.86 -3.80
C LEU A 191 15.85 4.06 -5.26
N LYS A 192 16.11 2.96 -5.99
CA LYS A 192 16.35 3.04 -7.43
C LYS A 192 15.13 3.62 -8.12
N LYS A 193 15.36 4.49 -9.11
CA LYS A 193 14.27 5.07 -9.90
C LYS A 193 13.35 4.00 -10.49
N GLU A 194 13.94 2.92 -11.02
CA GLU A 194 13.18 1.79 -11.58
C GLU A 194 12.26 1.13 -10.54
N THR A 195 12.71 0.96 -9.30
CA THR A 195 11.90 0.44 -8.20
C THR A 195 10.69 1.36 -7.93
N VAL A 196 10.94 2.66 -7.83
CA VAL A 196 9.89 3.66 -7.59
C VAL A 196 8.90 3.68 -8.76
N ASP A 197 9.38 3.57 -10.00
CA ASP A 197 8.54 3.56 -11.20
C ASP A 197 7.64 2.31 -11.24
N LEU A 198 8.19 1.11 -10.99
CA LEU A 198 7.43 -0.15 -10.99
C LEU A 198 6.39 -0.18 -9.86
N VAL A 199 6.76 0.29 -8.68
CA VAL A 199 5.84 0.39 -7.54
C VAL A 199 4.73 1.41 -7.83
N THR A 200 5.08 2.58 -8.35
CA THR A 200 4.13 3.61 -8.76
C THR A 200 3.14 3.06 -9.80
N GLN A 201 3.62 2.33 -10.81
CA GLN A 201 2.76 1.69 -11.81
C GLN A 201 1.78 0.69 -11.17
N GLY A 202 2.26 -0.14 -10.24
CA GLY A 202 1.41 -1.08 -9.51
C GLY A 202 0.35 -0.39 -8.64
N LEU A 203 0.73 0.66 -7.91
CA LEU A 203 -0.18 1.46 -7.08
C LEU A 203 -1.19 2.25 -7.93
N TRP A 204 -0.77 2.75 -9.08
CA TRP A 204 -1.67 3.38 -10.05
C TRP A 204 -2.68 2.37 -10.58
N GLY A 205 -2.23 1.16 -10.91
CA GLY A 205 -3.08 0.09 -11.44
C GLY A 205 -4.19 -0.34 -10.48
N VAL A 206 -3.94 -0.30 -9.16
CA VAL A 206 -4.97 -0.61 -8.14
C VAL A 206 -6.26 0.17 -8.35
N VAL A 207 -6.15 1.43 -8.77
CA VAL A 207 -7.27 2.36 -8.91
C VAL A 207 -7.65 2.58 -10.38
N ASN A 208 -6.69 2.53 -11.31
CA ASN A 208 -6.91 2.99 -12.69
C ASN A 208 -6.86 1.88 -13.74
N SER A 209 -6.44 0.66 -13.39
CA SER A 209 -6.45 -0.47 -14.31
C SER A 209 -7.67 -1.36 -14.08
N GLN A 210 -8.26 -1.86 -15.17
CA GLN A 210 -9.36 -2.81 -15.10
C GLN A 210 -8.97 -4.04 -14.27
N GLY A 211 -9.83 -4.42 -13.32
CA GLY A 211 -9.55 -5.50 -12.37
C GLY A 211 -8.66 -5.10 -11.19
N GLY A 212 -8.17 -3.86 -11.13
CA GLY A 212 -7.53 -3.30 -9.95
C GLY A 212 -8.45 -3.32 -8.73
N THR A 213 -7.91 -3.56 -7.54
CA THR A 213 -8.73 -3.80 -6.34
C THR A 213 -9.63 -2.63 -5.93
N ALA A 214 -9.35 -1.41 -6.38
CA ALA A 214 -10.13 -0.20 -6.14
C ALA A 214 -10.60 0.46 -7.46
N TYR A 215 -10.60 -0.29 -8.57
CA TYR A 215 -10.92 0.25 -9.90
C TYR A 215 -12.32 0.87 -10.00
N TRP A 216 -13.27 0.40 -9.20
CA TRP A 216 -14.63 0.96 -9.17
C TRP A 216 -14.69 2.42 -8.69
N LEU A 217 -13.62 2.91 -8.04
CA LEU A 217 -13.44 4.31 -7.63
C LEU A 217 -12.74 5.16 -8.71
N HIS A 218 -12.35 4.55 -9.83
CA HIS A 218 -11.71 5.26 -10.93
C HIS A 218 -12.58 6.43 -11.40
N GLN A 219 -11.96 7.60 -11.55
CA GLN A 219 -12.59 8.78 -12.11
C GLN A 219 -11.68 9.32 -13.21
N PRO A 220 -12.10 9.28 -14.49
CA PRO A 220 -11.36 9.88 -15.59
C PRO A 220 -11.03 11.36 -15.31
N GLY A 221 -9.82 11.78 -15.65
CA GLY A 221 -9.33 13.12 -15.35
C GLY A 221 -9.00 13.38 -13.87
N MET A 222 -9.01 12.37 -12.99
CA MET A 222 -8.51 12.46 -11.60
C MET A 222 -7.35 11.47 -11.42
N GLU A 223 -6.13 11.99 -11.28
CA GLU A 223 -4.93 11.15 -11.15
C GLU A 223 -4.55 10.91 -9.69
N TRP A 224 -4.68 9.65 -9.26
CA TRP A 224 -4.25 9.21 -7.94
C TRP A 224 -3.92 7.72 -7.95
N ALA A 225 -3.13 7.30 -6.97
CA ALA A 225 -2.64 5.92 -6.83
C ALA A 225 -2.72 5.48 -5.37
N GLY A 226 -2.82 4.17 -5.13
CA GLY A 226 -2.92 3.67 -3.77
C GLY A 226 -2.91 2.17 -3.64
N LYS A 227 -3.03 1.69 -2.40
CA LYS A 227 -3.05 0.28 -2.07
C LYS A 227 -4.11 -0.02 -1.03
N THR A 228 -4.96 -1.00 -1.32
CA THR A 228 -5.93 -1.55 -0.38
C THR A 228 -5.28 -2.64 0.48
N GLY A 229 -5.80 -2.79 1.71
CA GLY A 229 -5.49 -3.85 2.65
C GLY A 229 -6.74 -4.31 3.38
N THR A 230 -6.84 -5.61 3.64
CA THR A 230 -7.89 -6.17 4.51
C THR A 230 -7.22 -7.05 5.54
N VAL A 231 -7.53 -6.83 6.80
CA VAL A 231 -6.96 -7.56 7.93
C VAL A 231 -8.05 -8.38 8.58
N GLN A 232 -7.83 -9.68 8.66
CA GLN A 232 -8.72 -10.59 9.37
C GLN A 232 -8.36 -10.56 10.87
N MET A 233 -9.33 -10.28 11.73
CA MET A 233 -9.11 -10.25 13.19
C MET A 233 -9.11 -11.65 13.82
N VAL A 234 -9.65 -12.65 13.12
CA VAL A 234 -9.73 -14.05 13.57
C VAL A 234 -9.37 -15.00 12.44
N THR A 235 -8.71 -16.11 12.78
CA THR A 235 -8.44 -17.18 11.82
C THR A 235 -9.74 -17.88 11.43
N GLN A 236 -9.99 -18.00 10.13
CA GLN A 236 -11.12 -18.75 9.60
C GLN A 236 -10.62 -19.95 8.79
N LYS A 237 -11.40 -21.03 8.76
CA LYS A 237 -11.15 -22.13 7.81
C LYS A 237 -11.33 -21.62 6.38
N ALA A 238 -10.57 -22.19 5.43
CA ALA A 238 -10.52 -21.71 4.05
C ALA A 238 -11.90 -21.72 3.35
N ASP A 239 -12.74 -22.71 3.64
CA ASP A 239 -14.13 -22.81 3.16
C ASP A 239 -14.99 -21.62 3.60
N LYS A 240 -14.78 -21.12 4.81
CA LYS A 240 -15.48 -19.95 5.36
C LYS A 240 -14.87 -18.63 4.91
N MET A 241 -13.58 -18.59 4.58
CA MET A 241 -12.88 -17.37 4.15
C MET A 241 -13.44 -16.76 2.86
N TYR A 242 -13.94 -17.58 1.93
CA TYR A 242 -14.45 -17.14 0.62
C TYR A 242 -15.94 -16.80 0.60
N GLY A 243 -16.66 -16.96 1.72
CA GLY A 243 -18.10 -16.71 1.78
C GLY A 243 -18.44 -15.21 1.74
N LYS A 244 -19.44 -14.82 0.95
CA LYS A 244 -19.92 -13.42 0.85
C LYS A 244 -20.32 -12.81 2.20
N SER A 245 -20.77 -13.63 3.15
CA SER A 245 -21.18 -13.23 4.51
C SER A 245 -20.17 -13.59 5.60
N ALA A 246 -18.97 -14.05 5.22
CA ALA A 246 -17.97 -14.57 6.15
C ALA A 246 -17.56 -13.54 7.20
N CYS A 247 -17.38 -12.28 6.81
CA CYS A 247 -17.04 -11.22 7.75
C CYS A 247 -18.26 -10.74 8.54
N THR A 248 -19.41 -10.51 7.89
CA THR A 248 -20.59 -9.92 8.54
C THR A 248 -21.23 -10.84 9.58
N SER A 249 -21.04 -12.16 9.42
CA SER A 249 -21.43 -13.19 10.39
C SER A 249 -20.55 -13.26 11.64
N LEU A 250 -19.39 -12.58 11.65
CA LEU A 250 -18.55 -12.49 12.85
C LEU A 250 -19.14 -11.49 13.85
N ARG A 251 -18.81 -11.66 15.13
CA ARG A 251 -19.07 -10.64 16.15
C ARG A 251 -18.42 -9.33 15.71
N TYR A 252 -19.04 -8.20 16.05
CA TYR A 252 -18.58 -6.88 15.60
C TYR A 252 -17.07 -6.67 15.83
N SER A 253 -16.58 -6.97 17.04
CA SER A 253 -15.15 -6.87 17.40
C SER A 253 -14.21 -7.83 16.65
N GLN A 254 -14.75 -8.84 15.96
CA GLN A 254 -14.03 -9.83 15.17
C GLN A 254 -14.11 -9.55 13.66
N ARG A 255 -14.88 -8.55 13.25
CA ARG A 255 -14.96 -8.16 11.83
C ARG A 255 -13.62 -7.62 11.36
N HIS A 256 -13.38 -7.78 10.08
CA HIS A 256 -12.13 -7.37 9.44
C HIS A 256 -11.93 -5.86 9.54
N ASN A 257 -10.68 -5.42 9.52
CA ASN A 257 -10.37 -4.01 9.33
C ASN A 257 -10.04 -3.76 7.85
N GLY A 258 -10.54 -2.66 7.31
CA GLY A 258 -10.17 -2.13 6.02
C GLY A 258 -9.04 -1.13 6.13
N LEU A 259 -8.04 -1.23 5.27
CA LEU A 259 -6.96 -0.27 5.16
C LEU A 259 -6.85 0.24 3.73
N PHE A 260 -6.50 1.50 3.60
CA PHE A 260 -6.18 2.07 2.31
C PHE A 260 -5.16 3.18 2.47
N VAL A 261 -4.12 3.15 1.66
CA VAL A 261 -3.13 4.21 1.59
C VAL A 261 -3.07 4.71 0.17
N ALA A 262 -3.19 6.02 -0.02
CA ALA A 262 -3.21 6.61 -1.33
C ALA A 262 -2.47 7.94 -1.35
N TYR A 263 -2.08 8.35 -2.54
CA TYR A 263 -1.40 9.61 -2.78
C TYR A 263 -1.85 10.20 -4.11
N ALA A 264 -1.72 11.52 -4.19
CA ALA A 264 -2.02 12.26 -5.40
C ALA A 264 -1.27 13.61 -5.40
N PRO A 265 -1.09 14.22 -6.58
CA PRO A 265 -1.10 13.58 -7.91
C PRO A 265 -0.07 12.44 -8.03
N VAL A 266 -0.18 11.61 -9.07
CA VAL A 266 0.69 10.43 -9.22
C VAL A 266 2.12 10.83 -9.57
N LYS A 267 2.29 11.84 -10.42
CA LYS A 267 3.59 12.29 -10.93
C LYS A 267 4.35 13.20 -9.97
N ASP A 268 3.64 14.09 -9.31
CA ASP A 268 4.18 15.04 -8.32
C ASP A 268 3.30 14.98 -7.07
N PRO A 269 3.53 14.02 -6.16
CA PRO A 269 2.67 13.79 -5.01
C PRO A 269 2.68 14.96 -4.02
N THR A 270 1.52 15.52 -3.74
CA THR A 270 1.35 16.65 -2.80
C THR A 270 0.57 16.25 -1.54
N ILE A 271 -0.11 15.11 -1.56
CA ILE A 271 -0.80 14.53 -0.42
C ILE A 271 -0.61 13.01 -0.36
N VAL A 272 -0.47 12.49 0.87
CA VAL A 272 -0.61 11.06 1.19
C VAL A 272 -1.69 10.93 2.27
N VAL A 273 -2.57 9.94 2.12
CA VAL A 273 -3.65 9.64 3.06
C VAL A 273 -3.59 8.16 3.42
N ALA A 274 -3.58 7.85 4.72
CA ALA A 274 -3.78 6.50 5.23
C ALA A 274 -5.09 6.42 6.01
N ILE A 275 -5.96 5.50 5.63
CA ILE A 275 -7.27 5.25 6.24
C ILE A 275 -7.27 3.86 6.85
N VAL A 276 -7.78 3.78 8.08
CA VAL A 276 -8.15 2.52 8.73
C VAL A 276 -9.65 2.60 9.06
N SER A 277 -10.42 1.67 8.49
CA SER A 277 -11.84 1.47 8.80
C SER A 277 -11.96 0.21 9.66
N GLU A 278 -12.20 0.40 10.97
CA GLU A 278 -12.30 -0.71 11.92
C GLU A 278 -13.62 -1.47 11.76
N HIS A 279 -13.54 -2.79 11.86
CA HIS A 279 -14.72 -3.68 11.83
C HIS A 279 -15.57 -3.54 10.55
N ASP A 280 -14.93 -3.12 9.47
CA ASP A 280 -15.51 -2.88 8.17
C ASP A 280 -15.31 -4.08 7.25
N CYS A 281 -16.40 -4.81 7.03
CA CYS A 281 -16.43 -5.96 6.14
C CYS A 281 -16.28 -5.62 4.66
N GLY A 282 -16.38 -4.33 4.27
CA GLY A 282 -15.97 -3.85 2.95
C GLY A 282 -14.45 -3.91 2.73
N GLY A 283 -13.67 -4.13 3.80
CA GLY A 283 -12.23 -4.22 3.78
C GLY A 283 -11.58 -2.96 3.20
N GLY A 284 -10.39 -3.10 2.63
CA GLY A 284 -9.69 -1.95 2.06
C GLY A 284 -10.39 -1.34 0.84
N SER A 285 -11.06 -2.15 0.03
CA SER A 285 -11.65 -1.72 -1.25
C SER A 285 -12.99 -0.99 -1.12
N HIS A 286 -13.93 -1.52 -0.35
CA HIS A 286 -15.27 -0.92 -0.20
C HIS A 286 -15.44 -0.16 1.11
N GLY A 287 -14.53 -0.34 2.07
CA GLY A 287 -14.56 0.34 3.35
C GLY A 287 -13.64 1.56 3.40
N ALA A 288 -12.32 1.32 3.40
CA ALA A 288 -11.33 2.39 3.58
C ALA A 288 -11.10 3.25 2.32
N ALA A 289 -11.10 2.64 1.12
CA ALA A 289 -10.78 3.36 -0.12
C ALA A 289 -11.75 4.50 -0.49
N PRO A 290 -13.07 4.38 -0.32
CA PRO A 290 -14.00 5.48 -0.59
C PRO A 290 -13.70 6.72 0.26
N ILE A 291 -13.39 6.53 1.54
CA ILE A 291 -13.04 7.62 2.45
C ILE A 291 -11.75 8.31 1.98
N GLY A 292 -10.72 7.53 1.66
CA GLY A 292 -9.44 8.09 1.17
C GLY A 292 -9.60 8.82 -0.16
N THR A 293 -10.45 8.29 -1.05
CA THR A 293 -10.82 8.92 -2.33
C THR A 293 -11.37 10.32 -2.11
N GLU A 294 -12.37 10.45 -1.24
CA GLU A 294 -13.03 11.73 -1.03
C GLU A 294 -12.09 12.75 -0.37
N VAL A 295 -11.23 12.33 0.57
CA VAL A 295 -10.19 13.20 1.13
C VAL A 295 -9.27 13.74 0.04
N ILE A 296 -8.79 12.87 -0.86
CA ILE A 296 -7.91 13.27 -1.97
C ILE A 296 -8.63 14.21 -2.94
N LYS A 297 -9.84 13.88 -3.36
CA LYS A 297 -10.63 14.73 -4.27
C LYS A 297 -10.88 16.11 -3.66
N THR A 298 -11.29 16.17 -2.40
CA THR A 298 -11.52 17.42 -1.69
C THR A 298 -10.24 18.24 -1.58
N TYR A 299 -9.11 17.61 -1.23
CA TYR A 299 -7.81 18.28 -1.16
C TYR A 299 -7.39 18.87 -2.51
N LEU A 300 -7.44 18.06 -3.59
CA LEU A 300 -7.04 18.48 -4.92
C LEU A 300 -7.93 19.61 -5.46
N ARG A 301 -9.25 19.51 -5.30
CA ARG A 301 -10.18 20.58 -5.68
C ARG A 301 -9.92 21.88 -4.93
N LYS A 302 -9.57 21.80 -3.64
CA LYS A 302 -9.35 22.97 -2.80
C LYS A 302 -8.03 23.67 -3.11
N TYR A 303 -6.93 22.93 -3.26
CA TYR A 303 -5.59 23.49 -3.34
C TYR A 303 -5.02 23.54 -4.77
N TYR A 304 -5.64 22.83 -5.71
CA TYR A 304 -5.23 22.78 -7.12
C TYR A 304 -6.45 22.94 -8.05
N PRO A 305 -7.30 23.97 -7.88
CA PRO A 305 -8.56 24.12 -8.63
C PRO A 305 -8.37 24.25 -10.15
N ASP A 306 -7.26 24.86 -10.59
CA ASP A 306 -6.94 25.00 -12.02
C ASP A 306 -6.75 23.64 -12.69
N LEU A 307 -6.29 22.65 -11.92
CA LEU A 307 -6.09 21.30 -12.39
C LEU A 307 -7.30 20.42 -12.08
N TYR A 308 -7.98 20.56 -10.94
CA TYR A 308 -8.95 19.57 -10.45
C TYR A 308 -10.35 20.13 -10.16
N SER A 309 -10.68 21.33 -10.62
CA SER A 309 -12.07 21.78 -10.69
C SER A 309 -12.91 20.84 -11.57
N ASP A 310 -14.23 20.82 -11.36
CA ASP A 310 -15.11 19.97 -12.16
C ASP A 310 -15.03 20.31 -13.65
N LYS A 311 -14.79 21.58 -13.99
CA LYS A 311 -14.49 22.03 -15.36
C LYS A 311 -13.18 21.44 -15.89
N ALA A 312 -12.08 21.59 -15.15
CA ALA A 312 -10.77 21.08 -15.58
C ALA A 312 -10.76 19.54 -15.73
N ILE A 313 -11.48 18.82 -14.86
CA ILE A 313 -11.66 17.37 -14.97
C ILE A 313 -12.43 17.01 -16.25
N ALA A 314 -13.51 17.73 -16.55
CA ALA A 314 -14.30 17.50 -17.76
C ALA A 314 -13.47 17.71 -19.04
N GLU A 315 -12.72 18.81 -19.11
CA GLU A 315 -11.83 19.12 -20.24
C GLU A 315 -10.75 18.03 -20.43
N ARG A 316 -10.11 17.57 -19.35
CA ARG A 316 -9.12 16.47 -19.43
C ARG A 316 -9.75 15.16 -19.86
N LYS A 317 -10.96 14.85 -19.38
CA LYS A 317 -11.68 13.65 -19.79
C LYS A 317 -11.96 13.66 -21.30
N GLU A 318 -12.35 14.81 -21.85
CA GLU A 318 -12.55 14.97 -23.29
C GLU A 318 -11.25 14.79 -24.08
N LEU A 319 -10.14 15.37 -23.60
CA LEU A 319 -8.82 15.17 -24.19
C LEU A 319 -8.37 13.70 -24.16
N GLU A 320 -8.57 13.00 -23.05
CA GLU A 320 -8.28 11.56 -22.92
C GLU A 320 -9.11 10.71 -23.90
N LEU A 321 -10.40 11.03 -24.05
CA LEU A 321 -11.29 10.37 -24.99
C LEU A 321 -10.87 10.63 -26.45
N ALA A 322 -10.55 11.87 -26.79
CA ALA A 322 -10.07 12.25 -28.11
C ALA A 322 -8.76 11.54 -28.47
N ASN A 323 -7.81 11.48 -27.52
CA ASN A 323 -6.55 10.78 -27.71
C ASN A 323 -6.74 9.27 -27.91
N LYS A 324 -7.66 8.64 -27.16
CA LYS A 324 -8.01 7.22 -27.34
C LYS A 324 -8.69 6.95 -28.69
N ALA A 325 -9.56 7.85 -29.15
CA ALA A 325 -10.23 7.73 -30.44
C ALA A 325 -9.24 7.88 -31.62
N ASN A 326 -8.22 8.72 -31.47
CA ASN A 326 -7.17 8.93 -32.47
C ASN A 326 -6.12 7.80 -32.46
N ALA A 327 -5.97 7.09 -31.35
CA ALA A 327 -5.18 5.85 -31.26
C ALA A 327 -5.96 4.66 -31.89
N LYS A 328 -6.19 4.68 -33.21
CA LYS A 328 -6.66 3.48 -33.93
C LYS A 328 -5.66 2.32 -33.77
N PRO A 329 -6.12 1.06 -33.66
CA PRO A 329 -5.20 -0.08 -33.59
C PRO A 329 -4.43 -0.19 -34.90
N ALA A 330 -3.12 -0.42 -34.82
CA ALA A 330 -2.34 -0.87 -35.96
C ALA A 330 -3.07 -2.09 -36.56
N LYS A 331 -3.58 -1.94 -37.79
CA LYS A 331 -4.21 -3.05 -38.52
C LYS A 331 -3.23 -4.21 -38.51
N LYS A 332 -3.67 -5.38 -38.04
CA LYS A 332 -3.06 -6.66 -38.43
C LYS A 332 -3.09 -6.69 -39.95
N ALA A 333 -1.95 -6.49 -40.58
CA ALA A 333 -1.76 -6.94 -41.96
C ALA A 333 -1.82 -8.47 -41.89
N ALA A 334 -2.96 -9.02 -42.32
CA ALA A 334 -2.98 -10.36 -42.86
C ALA A 334 -2.11 -10.33 -44.11
N SER A 335 -1.07 -11.14 -44.15
CA SER A 335 -0.50 -11.65 -45.40
C SER A 335 -0.93 -13.11 -45.48
N GLU A 336 -2.13 -13.31 -46.05
CA GLU A 336 -2.32 -14.40 -46.99
C GLU A 336 -1.61 -13.98 -48.29
N ASP A 337 -0.80 -14.89 -48.83
CA ASP A 337 -0.38 -15.07 -50.22
C ASP A 337 1.11 -15.43 -50.36
N GLU A 338 1.29 -16.59 -51.02
CA GLU A 338 2.48 -17.38 -51.42
C GLU A 338 3.13 -18.32 -50.39
#